data_AF-A0A2N1RAN7-F1
#
_entry.id   AF-A0A2N1RAN7-F1
#
_cell.length_a   1.000
_cell.length_b   1.000
_cell.length_c   1.000
_cell.angle_alpha   90.00
_cell.angle_beta   90.00
_cell.angle_gamma   90.00
#
_symmetry.space_group_name_H-M   'P 1'
#
loop_
_entity.id
_entity.type
_entity.pdbx_description
1 polymer ?
#
loop_
_entity_poly.entity_id
_entity_poly.type
_entity_poly.pdbx_seq_one_letter_code
_entity_poly.pdbx_strand_id
1 'polypeptide(L)'
;MTVDVLTKNPALESLFIDPQQVITLDANFLIPPDRSMHLIPGISFPQFQAIWLDPIFQLFPHLAVHEAVRDELVSQDIKTFIQIKVNAMPSEIIIHKDSELTAVEHMLRDSIEARIYPHTRYDPQIDNRDDRGEVKTLAFIAVKGLLYFAAHDYNAIQLVEKAESWSTGLDTVQAIKMYEIIFFLCVRIPSLRKPLRMLYKYQYYLTKNEKSTNPEWGVFIKAMESLYQSHQ
;
A
#
# COMPACT_ATOMS: atom_id res chain seq x y z
N MET A 1 -12.52 -1.52 -5.50
CA MET A 1 -11.94 -2.47 -4.52
C MET A 1 -13.02 -2.86 -3.52
N THR A 2 -13.11 -4.15 -3.15
CA THR A 2 -14.05 -4.67 -2.16
C THR A 2 -13.40 -4.70 -0.77
N VAL A 3 -14.14 -4.33 0.27
CA VAL A 3 -13.65 -4.36 1.66
C VAL A 3 -14.04 -5.69 2.29
N ASP A 4 -13.05 -6.49 2.69
CA ASP A 4 -13.27 -7.73 3.45
C ASP A 4 -13.24 -7.43 4.95
N VAL A 5 -14.33 -7.77 5.63
CA VAL A 5 -14.50 -7.66 7.09
C VAL A 5 -14.82 -9.01 7.74
N LEU A 6 -14.74 -10.09 6.98
CA LEU A 6 -15.01 -11.46 7.41
C LEU A 6 -13.71 -12.22 7.65
N THR A 7 -12.69 -11.97 6.82
CA THR A 7 -11.39 -12.64 6.91
C THR A 7 -10.38 -11.76 7.61
N LYS A 8 -9.72 -12.31 8.64
CA LYS A 8 -8.59 -11.64 9.30
C LYS A 8 -7.38 -11.67 8.36
N ASN A 9 -6.70 -10.52 8.23
CA ASN A 9 -5.42 -10.43 7.54
C ASN A 9 -4.27 -10.64 8.56
N PRO A 10 -3.47 -11.71 8.42
CA PRO A 10 -2.36 -11.96 9.34
C PRO A 10 -1.31 -10.83 9.33
N ALA A 11 -1.11 -10.14 8.20
CA ALA A 11 -0.22 -8.99 8.13
C ALA A 11 -0.68 -7.84 9.03
N LEU A 12 -1.99 -7.53 9.01
CA LEU A 12 -2.53 -6.50 9.88
C LEU A 12 -2.43 -6.89 11.36
N GLU A 13 -2.72 -8.15 11.70
CA GLU A 13 -2.54 -8.67 13.06
C GLU A 13 -1.10 -8.52 13.52
N SER A 14 -0.15 -8.90 12.66
CA SER A 14 1.28 -8.74 12.92
C SER A 14 1.66 -7.29 13.19
N LEU A 15 1.13 -6.33 12.42
CA LEU A 15 1.37 -4.90 12.65
C LEU A 15 0.78 -4.37 13.96
N PHE A 16 -0.35 -4.93 14.43
CA PHE A 16 -0.87 -4.59 15.75
C PHE A 16 0.08 -5.02 16.87
N ILE A 17 0.79 -6.13 16.70
CA ILE A 17 1.74 -6.69 17.66
C ILE A 17 3.08 -5.95 17.59
N ASP A 18 3.62 -5.77 16.38
CA ASP A 18 4.90 -5.13 16.13
C ASP A 18 4.82 -4.14 14.95
N PRO A 19 4.72 -2.83 15.21
CA PRO A 19 4.73 -1.81 14.16
C PRO A 19 6.14 -1.55 13.61
N GLN A 20 7.21 -2.13 14.16
CA GLN A 20 8.58 -1.95 13.67
C GLN A 20 8.88 -2.79 12.43
N GLN A 21 7.91 -3.50 11.87
CA GLN A 21 8.13 -4.27 10.66
C GLN A 21 8.31 -3.35 9.44
N VAL A 22 9.12 -3.79 8.48
CA VAL A 22 9.32 -3.05 7.22
C VAL A 22 8.06 -3.20 6.36
N ILE A 23 7.45 -2.08 5.98
CA ILE A 23 6.29 -2.05 5.09
C ILE A 23 6.69 -1.31 3.82
N THR A 24 6.73 -2.03 2.71
CA THR A 24 7.01 -1.42 1.41
C THR A 24 5.71 -0.92 0.79
N LEU A 25 5.67 0.35 0.45
CA LEU A 25 4.50 1.07 -0.04
C LEU A 25 4.49 1.13 -1.56
N ASP A 26 3.31 0.96 -2.11
CA ASP A 26 3.01 1.26 -3.50
C ASP A 26 2.77 2.76 -3.74
N ALA A 27 2.82 3.21 -4.99
CA ALA A 27 2.59 4.61 -5.37
C ALA A 27 1.19 5.10 -4.96
N ASN A 28 0.17 4.26 -5.09
CA ASN A 28 -1.22 4.58 -4.74
C ASN A 28 -1.46 4.78 -3.23
N PHE A 29 -0.49 4.40 -2.39
CA PHE A 29 -0.51 4.70 -0.95
C PHE A 29 0.01 6.10 -0.65
N LEU A 30 0.78 6.69 -1.56
CA LEU A 30 1.43 7.99 -1.41
C LEU A 30 0.70 9.11 -2.17
N ILE A 31 0.03 8.76 -3.25
CA ILE A 31 -0.65 9.71 -4.14
C ILE A 31 -2.09 9.92 -3.64
N PRO A 32 -2.55 11.18 -3.46
CA PRO A 32 -3.94 11.46 -3.13
C PRO A 32 -4.87 10.84 -4.18
N PRO A 33 -5.97 10.18 -3.76
CA PRO A 33 -6.86 9.54 -4.72
C PRO A 33 -7.58 10.55 -5.59
N ASP A 34 -7.65 10.26 -6.89
CA ASP A 34 -8.40 11.05 -7.87
C ASP A 34 -9.67 10.31 -8.32
N ARG A 35 -10.81 11.00 -8.23
CA ARG A 35 -12.10 10.54 -8.74
C ARG A 35 -12.74 11.54 -9.69
N SER A 36 -11.93 12.34 -10.38
CA SER A 36 -12.34 13.27 -11.42
C SER A 36 -13.26 12.64 -12.48
N MET A 37 -13.03 11.37 -12.86
CA MET A 37 -13.90 10.62 -13.78
C MET A 37 -15.35 10.49 -13.29
N HIS A 38 -15.59 10.57 -11.98
CA HIS A 38 -16.91 10.49 -11.36
C HIS A 38 -17.49 11.88 -11.03
N LEU A 39 -16.83 12.96 -11.48
CA LEU A 39 -17.16 14.36 -11.15
C LEU A 39 -17.13 14.63 -9.65
N ILE A 40 -16.32 13.88 -8.91
CA ILE A 40 -16.14 14.03 -7.46
C ILE A 40 -14.83 14.81 -7.25
N PRO A 41 -14.85 15.92 -6.49
CA PRO A 41 -13.64 16.67 -6.19
C PRO A 41 -12.55 15.77 -5.60
N GLY A 42 -11.30 15.97 -6.03
CA GLY A 42 -10.13 15.30 -5.46
C GLY A 42 -9.90 15.70 -4.00
N ILE A 43 -9.23 14.82 -3.25
CA ILE A 43 -8.66 15.19 -1.95
C ILE A 43 -7.38 15.97 -2.22
N SER A 44 -7.24 17.18 -1.68
CA SER A 44 -6.01 17.96 -1.88
C SER A 44 -4.83 17.31 -1.17
N PHE A 45 -3.62 17.51 -1.69
CA PHE A 45 -2.42 16.95 -1.08
C PHE A 45 -2.26 17.33 0.41
N PRO A 46 -2.45 18.59 0.85
CA PRO A 46 -2.36 18.93 2.28
C PRO A 46 -3.38 18.20 3.15
N GLN A 47 -4.60 18.00 2.65
CA GLN A 47 -5.62 17.23 3.37
C GLN A 47 -5.25 15.75 3.44
N PHE A 48 -4.81 15.17 2.32
CA PHE A 48 -4.36 13.78 2.28
C PHE A 48 -3.16 13.57 3.19
N GLN A 49 -2.17 14.46 3.16
CA GLN A 49 -1.01 14.41 4.02
C GLN A 49 -1.40 14.40 5.51
N ALA A 50 -2.21 15.37 5.95
CA ALA A 50 -2.58 15.49 7.37
C ALA A 50 -3.45 14.31 7.89
N ILE A 51 -4.27 13.71 7.02
CA ILE A 51 -5.23 12.66 7.40
C ILE A 51 -4.61 11.26 7.27
N TRP A 52 -3.69 11.09 6.32
CA TRP A 52 -3.19 9.77 5.91
C TRP A 52 -1.68 9.65 6.04
N LEU A 53 -0.90 10.51 5.37
CA LEU A 53 0.56 10.35 5.33
C LEU A 53 1.21 10.65 6.68
N ASP A 54 0.95 11.80 7.30
CA ASP A 54 1.57 12.16 8.57
C ASP A 54 1.28 11.12 9.67
N PRO A 55 0.04 10.62 9.84
CA PRO A 55 -0.25 9.54 10.80
C PRO A 55 0.48 8.22 10.53
N ILE A 56 0.62 7.82 9.26
CA ILE A 56 1.30 6.57 8.89
C ILE A 56 2.79 6.70 9.20
N PHE A 57 3.43 7.80 8.79
CA PHE A 57 4.84 8.06 9.08
C PHE A 57 5.12 8.25 10.57
N GLN A 58 4.12 8.69 11.36
CA GLN A 58 4.24 8.77 12.81
C GLN A 58 4.24 7.40 13.49
N LEU A 59 3.45 6.43 12.99
CA LEU A 59 3.25 5.13 13.66
C LEU A 59 4.17 4.02 13.14
N PHE A 60 4.57 4.08 11.86
CA PHE A 60 5.40 3.06 11.24
C PHE A 60 6.81 3.61 11.01
N PRO A 61 7.81 3.19 11.80
CA PRO A 61 9.17 3.72 11.70
C PRO A 61 9.94 3.22 10.47
N HIS A 62 9.51 2.11 9.85
CA HIS A 62 10.22 1.45 8.75
C HIS A 62 9.35 1.35 7.49
N LEU A 63 8.89 2.49 7.01
CA LEU A 63 8.25 2.59 5.70
C LEU A 63 9.31 2.55 4.60
N ALA A 64 9.00 1.87 3.51
CA ALA A 64 9.89 1.77 2.37
C ALA A 64 9.16 2.01 1.05
N VAL A 65 9.89 2.42 0.02
CA VAL A 65 9.45 2.42 -1.38
C VAL A 65 10.57 1.93 -2.27
N HIS A 66 10.22 1.35 -3.41
CA HIS A 66 11.21 1.09 -4.45
C HIS A 66 11.54 2.37 -5.24
N GLU A 67 12.76 2.48 -5.76
CA GLU A 67 13.17 3.62 -6.58
C GLU A 67 12.28 3.83 -7.81
N ALA A 68 11.79 2.74 -8.42
CA ALA A 68 10.83 2.82 -9.54
C ALA A 68 9.51 3.53 -9.14
N VAL A 69 8.98 3.27 -7.93
CA VAL A 69 7.80 3.96 -7.39
C VAL A 69 8.11 5.43 -7.15
N ARG A 70 9.30 5.75 -6.62
CA ARG A 70 9.72 7.13 -6.41
C ARG A 70 9.79 7.91 -7.74
N ASP A 71 10.26 7.27 -8.80
CA ASP A 71 10.38 7.87 -10.14
C ASP A 71 9.02 8.12 -10.81
N GLU A 72 7.99 7.38 -10.41
CA GLU A 72 6.61 7.53 -10.89
C GLU A 72 5.85 8.67 -10.23
N LEU A 73 6.33 9.16 -9.07
CA LEU A 73 5.73 10.32 -8.43
C LEU A 73 5.83 11.52 -9.37
N VAL A 74 4.68 12.09 -9.78
CA VAL A 74 4.65 13.21 -10.73
C VAL A 74 4.51 14.58 -10.05
N SER A 75 3.70 14.67 -9.00
CA SER A 75 3.41 15.95 -8.33
C SER A 75 4.60 16.46 -7.51
N GLN A 76 4.85 17.77 -7.57
CA GLN A 76 5.92 18.41 -6.81
C GLN A 76 5.70 18.30 -5.29
N ASP A 77 4.45 18.30 -4.84
CA ASP A 77 4.13 18.23 -3.42
C ASP A 77 4.56 16.89 -2.81
N ILE A 78 4.19 15.77 -3.45
CA ILE A 78 4.57 14.44 -2.98
C ILE A 78 6.08 14.20 -3.13
N LYS A 79 6.70 14.68 -4.22
CA LYS A 79 8.17 14.62 -4.37
C LYS A 79 8.87 15.33 -3.23
N THR A 80 8.41 16.54 -2.89
CA THR A 80 8.98 17.34 -1.81
C THR A 80 8.76 16.66 -0.46
N PHE A 81 7.56 16.14 -0.20
CA PHE A 81 7.26 15.37 1.00
C PHE A 81 8.21 14.16 1.16
N ILE A 82 8.31 13.29 0.16
CA ILE A 82 9.19 12.11 0.21
C ILE A 82 10.65 12.53 0.36
N GLN A 83 11.09 13.58 -0.33
CA GLN A 83 12.46 14.08 -0.19
C GLN A 83 12.77 14.57 1.23
N ILE A 84 11.82 15.22 1.90
CA ILE A 84 11.95 15.61 3.31
C ILE A 84 12.10 14.36 4.18
N LYS A 85 11.28 13.33 3.95
CA LYS A 85 11.33 12.07 4.71
C LYS A 85 12.66 11.31 4.53
N VAL A 86 13.20 11.30 3.32
CA VAL A 86 14.52 10.72 3.00
C VAL A 86 15.66 11.48 3.69
N ASN A 87 15.53 12.81 3.80
CA ASN A 87 16.58 13.68 4.36
C ASN A 87 16.48 13.84 5.88
N ALA A 88 15.45 13.27 6.52
CA ALA A 88 15.31 13.27 7.97
C ALA A 88 16.47 12.51 8.66
N MET A 89 16.70 12.80 9.93
CA MET A 89 17.78 12.20 10.73
C MET A 89 17.21 11.63 12.04
N PRO A 90 17.00 10.30 12.15
CA PRO A 90 17.19 9.27 11.12
C PRO A 90 16.19 9.39 9.95
N SER A 91 16.48 8.74 8.81
CA SER A 91 15.56 8.74 7.66
C SER A 91 14.22 8.14 8.05
N GLU A 92 13.13 8.78 7.65
CA GLU A 92 11.76 8.33 7.93
C GLU A 92 11.20 7.43 6.82
N ILE A 93 11.96 7.24 5.73
CA ILE A 93 11.62 6.31 4.65
C ILE A 93 12.86 5.64 4.07
N ILE A 94 12.75 4.36 3.76
CA ILE A 94 13.77 3.57 3.08
C ILE A 94 13.52 3.62 1.58
N ILE A 95 14.55 3.93 0.79
CA ILE A 95 14.49 3.81 -0.67
C ILE A 95 15.23 2.55 -1.06
N HIS A 96 14.49 1.50 -1.40
CA HIS A 96 15.05 0.28 -1.99
C HIS A 96 15.59 0.58 -3.38
N LYS A 97 16.81 0.14 -3.64
CA LYS A 97 17.45 0.31 -4.94
C LYS A 97 17.92 -1.02 -5.46
N ASP A 98 17.72 -1.26 -6.74
CA ASP A 98 18.21 -2.46 -7.41
C ASP A 98 19.75 -2.57 -7.30
N SER A 99 20.46 -1.45 -7.19
CA SER A 99 21.92 -1.43 -6.95
C SER A 99 22.36 -2.03 -5.60
N GLU A 100 21.42 -2.30 -4.68
CA GLU A 100 21.67 -2.98 -3.40
C GLU A 100 21.57 -4.51 -3.51
N LEU A 101 21.19 -5.04 -4.68
CA LEU A 101 21.11 -6.47 -4.95
C LEU A 101 22.49 -7.02 -5.33
N THR A 102 22.80 -8.21 -4.82
CA THR A 102 23.90 -9.04 -5.31
C THR A 102 23.59 -9.59 -6.70
N ALA A 103 24.58 -10.13 -7.41
CA ALA A 103 24.37 -10.76 -8.71
C ALA A 103 23.33 -11.90 -8.67
N VAL A 104 23.32 -12.69 -7.59
CA VAL A 104 22.34 -13.77 -7.40
C VAL A 104 20.94 -13.21 -7.14
N GLU A 105 20.85 -12.19 -6.28
CA GLU A 105 19.58 -11.51 -6.01
C GLU A 105 19.00 -10.85 -7.27
N HIS A 106 19.82 -10.24 -8.12
CA HIS A 106 19.39 -9.73 -9.42
C HIS A 106 18.80 -10.82 -10.31
N MET A 107 19.48 -11.96 -10.45
CA MET A 107 18.96 -13.08 -11.25
C MET A 107 17.61 -13.60 -10.71
N LEU A 108 17.46 -13.66 -9.39
CA LEU A 108 16.19 -14.05 -8.75
C LEU A 108 15.12 -12.99 -9.00
N ARG A 109 15.46 -11.71 -8.88
CA ARG A 109 14.54 -10.58 -9.09
C ARG A 109 14.01 -10.61 -10.52
N ASP A 110 14.90 -10.76 -11.49
CA ASP A 110 14.53 -10.86 -12.92
C ASP A 110 13.65 -12.09 -13.18
N SER A 111 13.91 -13.22 -12.51
CA SER A 111 13.05 -14.40 -12.62
C SER A 111 11.67 -14.19 -12.02
N ILE A 112 11.53 -13.41 -10.94
CA ILE A 112 10.23 -13.09 -10.32
C ILE A 112 9.50 -12.06 -11.19
N GLU A 113 10.19 -11.03 -11.64
CA GLU A 113 9.68 -10.04 -12.60
C GLU A 113 9.10 -10.72 -13.86
N ALA A 114 9.81 -11.72 -14.41
CA ALA A 114 9.34 -12.54 -15.54
C ALA A 114 8.04 -13.32 -15.27
N ARG A 115 7.72 -13.62 -14.01
CA ARG A 115 6.48 -14.31 -13.60
C ARG A 115 5.35 -13.34 -13.30
N ILE A 116 5.68 -12.13 -12.87
CA ILE A 116 4.70 -11.10 -12.49
C ILE A 116 4.19 -10.36 -13.73
N TYR A 117 5.07 -9.89 -14.62
CA TYR A 117 4.70 -8.99 -15.71
C TYR A 117 3.58 -9.51 -16.65
N PRO A 118 3.39 -10.83 -16.90
CA PRO A 118 2.27 -11.30 -17.74
C PRO A 118 0.89 -11.00 -17.16
N HIS A 119 0.82 -10.67 -15.87
CA HIS A 119 -0.39 -10.31 -15.14
C HIS A 119 -0.55 -8.79 -14.99
N THR A 120 0.34 -7.99 -15.57
CA THR A 120 0.33 -6.51 -15.48
C THR A 120 0.40 -5.88 -16.86
N ARG A 121 0.45 -4.54 -16.91
CA ARG A 121 0.69 -3.76 -18.13
C ARG A 121 2.14 -3.40 -18.33
N TYR A 122 3.03 -3.86 -17.46
CA TYR A 122 4.46 -3.66 -17.58
C TYR A 122 5.05 -4.65 -18.59
N ASP A 123 5.94 -4.16 -19.45
CA ASP A 123 6.73 -4.95 -20.38
C ASP A 123 8.23 -4.70 -20.10
N PRO A 124 8.96 -5.71 -19.57
CA PRO A 124 10.37 -5.58 -19.23
C PRO A 124 11.28 -5.40 -20.46
N GLN A 125 10.82 -5.70 -21.68
CA GLN A 125 11.62 -5.52 -22.90
C GLN A 125 11.75 -4.05 -23.31
N ILE A 126 10.73 -3.25 -23.01
CA ILE A 126 10.68 -1.82 -23.38
C ILE A 126 10.72 -0.89 -22.15
N ASP A 127 10.67 -1.44 -20.94
CA ASP A 127 10.64 -0.72 -19.66
C ASP A 127 9.61 0.43 -19.65
N ASN A 128 8.36 0.14 -20.06
CA ASN A 128 7.29 1.12 -20.02
C ASN A 128 6.93 1.48 -18.56
N ARG A 129 6.22 2.59 -18.39
CA ARG A 129 5.89 3.11 -17.05
C ARG A 129 4.71 2.41 -16.38
N ASP A 130 3.81 1.79 -17.14
CA ASP A 130 2.60 1.22 -16.58
C ASP A 130 2.95 0.03 -15.69
N ASP A 131 2.42 0.01 -14.46
CA ASP A 131 2.63 -1.01 -13.42
C ASP A 131 4.12 -1.31 -13.08
N ARG A 132 5.06 -0.50 -13.57
CA ARG A 132 6.51 -0.73 -13.40
C ARG A 132 6.92 -0.65 -11.93
N GLY A 133 6.43 0.37 -11.22
CA GLY A 133 6.62 0.54 -9.78
C GLY A 133 6.16 -0.69 -9.01
N GLU A 134 4.97 -1.20 -9.32
CA GLU A 134 4.39 -2.39 -8.69
C GLU A 134 5.25 -3.64 -8.95
N VAL A 135 5.58 -3.92 -10.21
CA VAL A 135 6.36 -5.11 -10.60
C VAL A 135 7.74 -5.09 -9.97
N LYS A 136 8.48 -3.98 -10.10
CA LYS A 136 9.84 -3.88 -9.56
C LYS A 136 9.84 -3.92 -8.05
N THR A 137 8.86 -3.29 -7.39
CA THR A 137 8.70 -3.36 -5.93
C THR A 137 8.49 -4.79 -5.47
N LEU A 138 7.48 -5.48 -6.03
CA LEU A 138 7.13 -6.85 -5.63
C LEU A 138 8.27 -7.84 -5.85
N ALA A 139 8.95 -7.75 -7.00
CA ALA A 139 10.10 -8.60 -7.28
C ALA A 139 11.27 -8.34 -6.32
N PHE A 140 11.56 -7.07 -6.02
CA PHE A 140 12.61 -6.69 -5.07
C PHE A 140 12.33 -7.22 -3.66
N ILE A 141 11.14 -6.96 -3.12
CA ILE A 141 10.82 -7.33 -1.73
C ILE A 141 10.81 -8.86 -1.54
N ALA A 142 10.35 -9.62 -2.53
CA ALA A 142 10.37 -11.07 -2.49
C ALA A 142 11.79 -11.62 -2.41
N VAL A 143 12.72 -11.07 -3.20
CA VAL A 143 14.14 -11.47 -3.16
C VAL A 143 14.81 -11.12 -1.85
N LYS A 144 14.52 -9.93 -1.30
CA LYS A 144 15.07 -9.51 0.00
C LYS A 144 14.42 -10.22 1.19
N GLY A 145 13.37 -11.01 0.97
CA GLY A 145 12.60 -11.66 2.04
C GLY A 145 11.81 -10.68 2.90
N LEU A 146 11.43 -9.53 2.35
CA LEU A 146 10.58 -8.54 3.02
C LEU A 146 9.11 -8.99 2.90
N LEU A 147 8.39 -8.89 4.02
CA LEU A 147 7.10 -9.58 4.16
C LEU A 147 5.90 -8.75 3.71
N TYR A 148 5.94 -7.42 3.84
CA TYR A 148 4.72 -6.62 3.73
C TYR A 148 4.76 -5.63 2.57
N PHE A 149 3.72 -5.71 1.76
CA PHE A 149 3.45 -4.80 0.67
C PHE A 149 2.11 -4.10 0.90
N ALA A 150 2.12 -2.77 0.99
CA ALA A 150 0.90 -2.00 1.20
C ALA A 150 0.44 -1.32 -0.08
N ALA A 151 -0.76 -1.65 -0.53
CA ALA A 151 -1.31 -1.19 -1.81
C ALA A 151 -2.82 -0.96 -1.76
N HIS A 152 -3.29 -0.05 -2.61
CA HIS A 152 -4.69 0.26 -2.87
C HIS A 152 -5.10 -0.05 -4.32
N ASP A 153 -4.23 -0.71 -5.09
CA ASP A 153 -4.54 -1.20 -6.42
C ASP A 153 -5.00 -2.67 -6.36
N TYR A 154 -6.09 -2.97 -7.07
CA TYR A 154 -6.66 -4.32 -7.05
C TYR A 154 -5.75 -5.33 -7.75
N ASN A 155 -5.14 -4.98 -8.88
CA ASN A 155 -4.29 -5.89 -9.63
C ASN A 155 -3.01 -6.18 -8.83
N ALA A 156 -2.38 -5.14 -8.27
CA ALA A 156 -1.19 -5.29 -7.43
C ALA A 156 -1.43 -6.23 -6.23
N ILE A 157 -2.57 -6.08 -5.56
CA ILE A 157 -2.97 -6.96 -4.45
C ILE A 157 -3.16 -8.40 -4.93
N GLN A 158 -3.78 -8.61 -6.10
CA GLN A 158 -4.01 -9.95 -6.64
C GLN A 158 -2.71 -10.67 -7.00
N LEU A 159 -1.65 -9.96 -7.43
CA LEU A 159 -0.33 -10.57 -7.66
C LEU A 159 0.19 -11.30 -6.42
N VAL A 160 -0.09 -10.73 -5.24
CA VAL A 160 0.29 -11.28 -3.94
C VAL A 160 -0.72 -12.34 -3.48
N GLU A 161 -2.01 -12.01 -3.43
CA GLU A 161 -3.04 -12.91 -2.89
C GLU A 161 -3.25 -14.17 -3.72
N LYS A 162 -2.92 -14.14 -5.02
CA LYS A 162 -3.02 -15.28 -5.93
C LYS A 162 -1.66 -15.89 -6.26
N ALA A 163 -0.62 -15.59 -5.48
CA ALA A 163 0.75 -15.96 -5.78
C ALA A 163 0.93 -17.43 -6.17
N GLU A 164 0.32 -18.35 -5.42
CA GLU A 164 0.35 -19.79 -5.73
C GLU A 164 -0.34 -20.09 -7.07
N SER A 165 -1.59 -19.64 -7.23
CA SER A 165 -2.41 -19.95 -8.41
C SER A 165 -1.90 -19.30 -9.71
N TRP A 166 -1.20 -18.17 -9.60
CA TRP A 166 -0.59 -17.46 -10.72
C TRP A 166 0.91 -17.76 -10.85
N SER A 167 1.48 -18.52 -9.91
CA SER A 167 2.91 -18.83 -9.84
C SER A 167 3.79 -17.58 -9.91
N THR A 168 3.39 -16.49 -9.24
CA THR A 168 4.11 -15.20 -9.28
C THR A 168 5.45 -15.25 -8.51
N GLY A 169 5.62 -16.22 -7.61
CA GLY A 169 6.78 -16.31 -6.73
C GLY A 169 6.75 -15.33 -5.54
N LEU A 170 5.57 -14.80 -5.23
CA LEU A 170 5.32 -13.87 -4.11
C LEU A 170 4.76 -14.57 -2.87
N ASP A 171 4.95 -15.88 -2.73
CA ASP A 171 4.27 -16.74 -1.74
C ASP A 171 4.55 -16.34 -0.28
N THR A 172 5.67 -15.66 -0.04
CA THR A 172 6.06 -15.16 1.30
C THR A 172 5.63 -13.72 1.57
N VAL A 173 5.15 -13.01 0.55
CA VAL A 173 4.71 -11.61 0.64
C VAL A 173 3.25 -11.58 1.05
N GLN A 174 2.89 -10.65 1.92
CA GLN A 174 1.54 -10.41 2.36
C GLN A 174 1.12 -8.98 2.02
N ALA A 175 -0.06 -8.86 1.41
CA ALA A 175 -0.63 -7.58 1.06
C ALA A 175 -1.33 -6.95 2.27
N ILE A 176 -1.16 -5.65 2.47
CA ILE A 176 -1.90 -4.83 3.42
C ILE A 176 -2.69 -3.78 2.64
N LYS A 177 -3.99 -3.75 2.87
CA LYS A 177 -4.93 -2.94 2.12
C LYS A 177 -5.13 -1.60 2.82
N MET A 178 -5.36 -0.53 2.05
CA MET A 178 -5.54 0.81 2.63
C MET A 178 -6.66 0.86 3.69
N TYR A 179 -7.78 0.13 3.52
CA TYR A 179 -8.83 0.11 4.54
C TYR A 179 -8.39 -0.53 5.86
N GLU A 180 -7.44 -1.47 5.83
CA GLU A 180 -6.90 -2.13 7.02
C GLU A 180 -6.04 -1.16 7.82
N ILE A 181 -5.20 -0.38 7.13
CA ILE A 181 -4.45 0.72 7.76
C ILE A 181 -5.40 1.83 8.24
N ILE A 182 -6.47 2.16 7.51
CA ILE A 182 -7.50 3.09 8.01
C ILE A 182 -8.05 2.61 9.36
N PHE A 183 -8.37 1.32 9.48
CA PHE A 183 -8.82 0.74 10.75
C PHE A 183 -7.74 0.80 11.83
N PHE A 184 -6.50 0.41 11.50
CA PHE A 184 -5.35 0.50 12.41
C PHE A 184 -5.20 1.91 12.99
N LEU A 185 -5.22 2.94 12.14
CA LEU A 185 -5.14 4.34 12.55
C LEU A 185 -6.33 4.76 13.42
N CYS A 186 -7.55 4.26 13.15
CA CYS A 186 -8.72 4.52 13.99
C CYS A 186 -8.60 3.97 15.42
N VAL A 187 -7.85 2.87 15.59
CA VAL A 187 -7.56 2.26 16.89
C VAL A 187 -6.42 3.01 17.58
N ARG A 188 -5.30 3.26 16.88
CA ARG A 188 -4.10 3.88 17.47
C ARG A 188 -4.21 5.39 17.68
N ILE A 189 -5.00 6.09 16.87
CA ILE A 189 -5.18 7.55 16.94
C ILE A 189 -6.68 7.88 16.87
N PRO A 190 -7.41 7.80 18.00
CA PRO A 190 -8.87 7.99 18.02
C PRO A 190 -9.35 9.34 17.47
N SER A 191 -8.54 10.39 17.57
CA SER A 191 -8.84 11.71 17.00
C SER A 191 -8.98 11.70 15.47
N LEU A 192 -8.37 10.74 14.78
CA LEU A 192 -8.44 10.61 13.32
C LEU A 192 -9.69 9.87 12.84
N ARG A 193 -10.52 9.28 13.71
CA ARG A 193 -11.71 8.52 13.28
C ARG A 193 -12.65 9.32 12.36
N LYS A 194 -12.86 10.62 12.64
CA LYS A 194 -13.71 11.48 11.82
C LYS A 194 -13.10 11.80 10.44
N PRO A 195 -11.85 12.29 10.32
CA PRO A 195 -11.23 12.49 9.01
C PRO A 195 -11.00 11.18 8.23
N LEU A 196 -10.65 10.08 8.89
CA LEU A 196 -10.49 8.77 8.23
C LEU A 196 -11.80 8.21 7.70
N ARG A 197 -12.94 8.52 8.34
CA ARG A 197 -14.27 8.23 7.77
C ARG A 197 -14.47 8.89 6.40
N MET A 198 -13.96 10.12 6.23
CA MET A 198 -14.04 10.82 4.95
C MET A 198 -13.22 10.08 3.90
N LEU A 199 -11.96 9.74 4.21
CA LEU A 199 -11.08 9.00 3.30
C LEU A 199 -11.65 7.60 2.96
N TYR A 200 -12.14 6.85 3.94
CA TYR A 200 -12.78 5.56 3.71
C TYR A 200 -13.99 5.68 2.79
N LYS A 201 -14.87 6.64 3.07
CA LYS A 201 -16.04 6.86 2.20
C LYS A 201 -15.58 7.18 0.80
N TYR A 202 -14.60 8.07 0.66
CA TYR A 202 -14.03 8.45 -0.62
C TYR A 202 -13.54 7.23 -1.41
N GLN A 203 -12.78 6.34 -0.76
CA GLN A 203 -12.15 5.21 -1.42
C GLN A 203 -13.06 3.99 -1.63
N TYR A 204 -14.10 3.81 -0.81
CA TYR A 204 -14.82 2.54 -0.74
C TYR A 204 -16.35 2.66 -0.72
N TYR A 205 -16.94 3.86 -0.60
CA TYR A 205 -18.38 3.99 -0.32
C TYR A 205 -19.02 5.24 -0.95
N LEU A 206 -18.59 5.66 -2.15
CA LEU A 206 -19.15 6.83 -2.84
C LEU A 206 -20.21 6.45 -3.88
N THR A 207 -19.86 5.55 -4.79
CA THR A 207 -20.69 5.16 -5.94
C THR A 207 -21.82 4.22 -5.54
N LYS A 208 -22.84 4.06 -6.39
CA LYS A 208 -23.93 3.10 -6.16
C LYS A 208 -23.40 1.66 -6.03
N ASN A 209 -22.46 1.28 -6.90
CA ASN A 209 -21.86 -0.04 -6.89
C ASN A 209 -21.10 -0.29 -5.58
N GLU A 210 -20.23 0.64 -5.17
CA GLU A 210 -19.51 0.56 -3.90
C GLU A 210 -20.45 0.45 -2.70
N LYS A 211 -21.55 1.22 -2.69
CA LYS A 211 -22.54 1.16 -1.61
C LYS A 211 -23.29 -0.17 -1.56
N SER A 212 -23.42 -0.87 -2.68
CA SER A 212 -24.02 -2.21 -2.72
C SER A 212 -23.06 -3.33 -2.33
N THR A 213 -21.74 -3.11 -2.44
CA THR A 213 -20.74 -4.16 -2.20
C THR A 213 -19.96 -4.00 -0.90
N ASN A 214 -19.72 -2.76 -0.46
CA ASN A 214 -18.88 -2.46 0.69
C ASN A 214 -19.73 -2.05 1.90
N PRO A 215 -19.29 -2.35 3.13
CA PRO A 215 -20.00 -1.94 4.33
C PRO A 215 -19.94 -0.41 4.50
N GLU A 216 -21.03 0.17 4.99
CA GLU A 216 -20.98 1.54 5.47
C GLU A 216 -20.05 1.69 6.67
N TRP A 217 -19.56 2.90 6.93
CA TRP A 217 -18.55 3.17 7.97
C TRP A 217 -18.86 2.56 9.35
N GLY A 218 -20.12 2.65 9.82
CA GLY A 218 -20.48 2.12 11.14
C GLY A 218 -20.41 0.59 11.20
N VAL A 219 -20.82 -0.08 10.12
CA VAL A 219 -20.72 -1.54 9.97
C VAL A 219 -19.27 -1.96 9.82
N PHE A 220 -18.50 -1.25 8.99
CA PHE A 220 -17.06 -1.46 8.81
C PHE A 220 -16.30 -1.43 10.14
N ILE A 221 -16.45 -0.36 10.92
CA ILE A 221 -15.75 -0.22 12.20
C ILE A 221 -16.15 -1.34 13.16
N LYS A 222 -17.45 -1.62 13.33
CA LYS A 222 -17.90 -2.68 14.26
C LYS A 222 -17.39 -4.06 13.86
N ALA A 223 -17.40 -4.37 12.56
CA ALA A 223 -16.94 -5.67 12.08
C ALA A 223 -15.43 -5.83 12.26
N MET A 224 -14.64 -4.80 11.90
CA MET A 224 -13.19 -4.81 12.11
C MET A 224 -12.84 -4.85 13.60
N GLU A 225 -13.55 -4.08 14.45
CA GLU A 225 -13.39 -4.14 15.90
C GLU A 225 -13.64 -5.56 16.42
N SER A 226 -14.70 -6.22 15.96
CA SER A 226 -14.98 -7.63 16.29
C SER A 226 -13.90 -8.60 15.81
N LEU A 227 -13.33 -8.36 14.64
CA LEU A 227 -12.33 -9.24 14.02
C LEU A 227 -10.96 -9.16 14.71
N TYR A 228 -10.62 -7.98 15.24
CA TYR A 228 -9.32 -7.69 15.88
C TYR A 228 -9.43 -7.41 17.39
N GLN A 229 -10.47 -7.89 18.08
CA GLN A 229 -10.72 -7.61 19.51
C GLN A 229 -9.51 -7.83 20.43
N SER A 230 -8.70 -8.86 20.16
CA SER A 230 -7.53 -9.18 20.98
C SER A 230 -6.34 -8.22 20.82
N HIS A 231 -6.46 -7.23 19.93
CA HIS A 231 -5.38 -6.31 19.53
C HIS A 231 -5.76 -4.82 19.64
N GLN A 232 -6.96 -4.54 20.17
CA GLN A 232 -7.40 -3.20 20.58
C GLN A 232 -6.79 -2.81 21.93
#